data_AF-A0A9D5FTE5-F1
#
_entry.id   AF-A0A9D5FTE5-F1
#
_cell.length_a   1.000
_cell.length_b   1.000
_cell.length_c   1.000
_cell.angle_alpha   90.00
_cell.angle_beta   90.00
_cell.angle_gamma   90.00
#
_symmetry.space_group_name_H-M   'P 1'
#
loop_
_entity.id
_entity.type
_entity.pdbx_description
1 polymer ?
#
loop_
_entity_poly.entity_id
_entity_poly.type
_entity_poly.pdbx_seq_one_letter_code
_entity_poly.pdbx_strand_id
1 'polypeptide(L)'
;MILRRVAKSTHKGDNKLFHKLSNTAFLFTLLLFATQVAAKVITPSAALDIAKRYVHVDKQVQRNVKMRDVKAPPTSPYYIYNDAQGKGFVIVSGNDAMGEVLGYSHNGTLDTTSLNPEARFLLQNYRQVYEELQQASAAKTRAFAPRT
;
A
#
# COMPACT_ATOMS: atom_id res chain seq x y z
N MET A 1 -46.44 63.15 27.23
CA MET A 1 -44.96 63.06 27.11
C MET A 1 -44.52 61.85 27.94
N ILE A 2 -44.61 60.62 27.41
CA ILE A 2 -43.52 59.80 26.83
C ILE A 2 -42.22 59.98 27.67
N LEU A 3 -41.64 59.00 28.39
CA LEU A 3 -40.96 57.77 27.93
C LEU A 3 -40.86 56.75 29.10
N ARG A 4 -41.29 55.50 28.89
CA ARG A 4 -40.47 54.29 28.62
C ARG A 4 -39.46 53.91 29.71
N ARG A 5 -39.89 52.96 30.55
CA ARG A 5 -39.05 52.08 31.38
C ARG A 5 -38.34 51.09 30.45
N VAL A 6 -37.00 51.11 30.39
CA VAL A 6 -36.20 50.05 29.74
C VAL A 6 -35.61 49.17 30.84
N ALA A 7 -36.15 47.97 30.97
CA ALA A 7 -35.53 46.89 31.75
C ALA A 7 -34.42 46.27 30.91
N LYS A 8 -33.20 46.30 31.42
CA LYS A 8 -32.05 45.61 30.80
C LYS A 8 -32.11 44.14 31.19
N SER A 9 -32.69 43.31 30.33
CA SER A 9 -32.56 41.85 30.41
C SER A 9 -31.21 41.45 29.82
N THR A 10 -30.24 41.16 30.69
CA THR A 10 -29.02 40.46 30.28
C THR A 10 -29.29 38.96 30.38
N HIS A 11 -29.77 38.38 29.29
CA HIS A 11 -29.85 36.93 29.12
C HIS A 11 -28.44 36.37 28.92
N LYS A 12 -27.85 35.84 30.00
CA LYS A 12 -26.62 35.06 29.97
C LYS A 12 -26.94 33.70 29.35
N GLY A 13 -26.79 33.60 28.03
CA GLY A 13 -26.92 32.34 27.30
C GLY A 13 -25.88 31.34 27.78
N ASP A 14 -26.29 30.08 27.94
CA ASP A 14 -25.43 28.99 28.40
C ASP A 14 -24.52 28.47 27.27
N ASN A 15 -23.34 29.09 27.14
CA ASN A 15 -22.30 28.75 26.14
C ASN A 15 -21.72 27.33 26.32
N LYS A 16 -22.06 26.65 27.43
CA LYS A 16 -21.51 25.33 27.78
C LYS A 16 -21.98 24.22 26.83
N LEU A 17 -23.15 24.36 26.22
CA LEU A 17 -23.69 23.40 25.25
C LEU A 17 -22.98 23.50 23.89
N PHE A 18 -22.65 24.73 23.46
CA PHE A 18 -21.95 24.99 22.19
C PHE A 18 -20.50 24.52 22.20
N HIS A 19 -19.79 24.67 23.32
CA HIS A 19 -18.44 24.11 23.48
C HIS A 19 -18.43 22.57 23.50
N LYS A 20 -19.46 21.94 24.06
CA LYS A 20 -19.60 20.46 24.03
C LYS A 20 -19.91 19.95 22.61
N LEU A 21 -20.78 20.63 21.86
CA LEU A 21 -21.09 20.30 20.47
C LEU A 21 -19.89 20.50 19.53
N SER A 22 -19.05 21.51 19.77
CA SER A 22 -17.86 21.79 18.96
C SER A 22 -16.77 20.72 19.12
N ASN A 23 -16.52 20.26 20.36
CA ASN A 23 -15.54 19.20 20.61
C ASN A 23 -15.99 17.83 20.09
N THR A 24 -17.29 17.51 20.15
CA THR A 24 -17.81 16.26 19.59
C THR A 24 -17.84 16.29 18.07
N ALA A 25 -18.17 17.43 17.44
CA ALA A 25 -18.10 17.58 16.00
C ALA A 25 -16.69 17.33 15.45
N PHE A 26 -15.65 17.79 16.15
CA PHE A 26 -14.25 17.58 15.77
C PHE A 26 -13.85 16.08 15.80
N LEU A 27 -14.31 15.35 16.83
CA LEU A 27 -14.13 13.90 16.96
C LEU A 27 -14.82 13.10 15.85
N PHE A 28 -16.03 13.52 15.42
CA PHE A 28 -16.73 12.89 14.30
C PHE A 28 -16.06 13.14 12.94
N THR A 29 -15.49 14.33 12.70
CA THR A 29 -14.70 14.59 11.49
C THR A 29 -13.39 13.80 11.45
N LEU A 30 -12.74 13.55 12.58
CA LEU A 30 -11.50 12.74 12.63
C LEU A 30 -11.77 11.26 12.30
N LEU A 31 -12.95 10.75 12.63
CA LEU A 31 -13.35 9.36 12.37
C LEU A 31 -13.67 9.08 10.88
N LEU A 32 -14.01 10.10 10.09
CA LEU A 32 -14.38 9.97 8.68
C LEU A 32 -13.17 9.80 7.73
N PHE A 33 -11.93 9.95 8.22
CA PHE A 33 -10.70 9.78 7.42
C PHE A 33 -10.05 8.39 7.56
N ALA A 34 -10.73 7.42 8.17
CA ALA A 34 -10.28 6.03 8.13
C ALA A 34 -10.55 5.43 6.73
N THR A 35 -9.82 5.89 5.72
CA THR A 35 -9.82 5.23 4.41
C THR A 35 -9.23 3.84 4.57
N GLN A 36 -9.98 2.81 4.17
CA GLN A 36 -9.46 1.46 4.14
C GLN A 36 -8.43 1.36 3.01
N VAL A 37 -7.14 1.42 3.35
CA VAL A 37 -6.07 1.05 2.43
C VAL A 37 -6.16 -0.46 2.24
N ALA A 38 -6.80 -0.88 1.16
CA ALA A 38 -6.76 -2.27 0.72
C ALA A 38 -5.41 -2.52 0.04
N ALA A 39 -4.67 -3.50 0.54
CA ALA A 39 -3.43 -3.95 -0.09
C ALA A 39 -3.71 -4.42 -1.53
N LYS A 40 -2.98 -3.87 -2.49
CA LYS A 40 -3.13 -4.15 -3.91
C LYS A 40 -2.05 -5.15 -4.35
N VAL A 41 -2.49 -6.22 -4.99
CA VAL A 41 -1.60 -7.15 -5.69
C VAL A 41 -0.96 -6.44 -6.89
N ILE A 42 0.36 -6.52 -7.00
CA ILE A 42 1.13 -5.89 -8.07
C ILE A 42 1.24 -6.87 -9.25
N THR A 43 0.79 -6.43 -10.42
CA THR A 43 0.86 -7.24 -11.66
C THR A 43 2.29 -7.28 -12.21
N PRO A 44 2.68 -8.30 -13.00
CA PRO A 44 3.94 -8.31 -13.73
C PRO A 44 4.20 -7.03 -14.54
N SER A 45 3.18 -6.48 -15.20
CA SER A 45 3.29 -5.23 -15.94
C SER A 45 3.58 -4.03 -15.03
N ALA A 46 2.85 -3.89 -13.92
CA ALA A 46 3.08 -2.83 -12.93
C ALA A 46 4.47 -2.96 -12.31
N ALA A 47 4.89 -4.19 -11.97
CA ALA A 47 6.22 -4.45 -11.44
C ALA A 47 7.33 -4.05 -12.42
N LEU A 48 7.13 -4.30 -13.72
CA LEU A 48 8.07 -3.86 -14.76
C LEU A 48 8.14 -2.33 -14.85
N ASP A 49 7.01 -1.63 -14.75
CA ASP A 49 6.99 -0.17 -14.80
C ASP A 49 7.65 0.47 -13.58
N ILE A 50 7.49 -0.14 -12.40
CA ILE A 50 8.25 0.21 -11.20
C ILE A 50 9.75 -0.03 -11.44
N ALA A 51 10.12 -1.20 -11.97
CA ALA A 51 11.51 -1.59 -12.16
C ALA A 51 12.28 -0.64 -13.09
N LYS A 52 11.64 -0.10 -14.12
CA LYS A 52 12.23 0.87 -15.06
C LYS A 52 12.70 2.17 -14.38
N ARG A 53 12.23 2.48 -13.17
CA ARG A 53 12.74 3.62 -12.39
C ARG A 53 14.13 3.39 -11.81
N TYR A 54 14.57 2.14 -11.72
CA TYR A 54 15.81 1.74 -11.07
C TYR A 54 16.83 1.14 -12.03
N VAL A 55 16.37 0.41 -13.07
CA VAL A 55 17.24 -0.32 -14.01
C VAL A 55 16.74 -0.23 -15.45
N HIS A 56 17.65 -0.37 -16.41
CA HIS A 56 17.30 -0.52 -17.83
C HIS A 56 16.97 -1.97 -18.13
N VAL A 57 15.69 -2.33 -18.16
CA VAL A 57 15.27 -3.71 -18.44
C VAL A 57 15.38 -4.02 -19.94
N ASP A 58 15.96 -5.17 -20.30
CA ASP A 58 16.11 -5.60 -21.70
C ASP A 58 14.75 -5.69 -22.45
N LYS A 59 14.74 -5.33 -23.74
CA LYS A 59 13.52 -5.27 -24.57
C LYS A 59 12.83 -6.64 -24.70
N GLN A 60 13.58 -7.74 -24.75
CA GLN A 60 13.01 -9.09 -24.79
C GLN A 60 12.33 -9.42 -23.47
N VAL A 61 12.97 -9.11 -22.35
CA VAL A 61 12.37 -9.29 -21.01
C VAL A 61 11.07 -8.49 -20.90
N GLN A 62 11.06 -7.24 -21.34
CA GLN A 62 9.84 -6.41 -21.36
C GLN A 62 8.71 -7.04 -22.17
N ARG A 63 9.00 -7.58 -23.36
CA ARG A 63 7.99 -8.28 -24.18
C ARG A 63 7.46 -9.54 -23.48
N ASN A 64 8.34 -10.33 -22.88
CA ASN A 64 7.97 -11.55 -22.17
C ASN A 64 7.05 -11.28 -20.97
N VAL A 65 7.33 -10.21 -20.21
CA VAL A 65 6.48 -9.78 -19.10
C VAL A 65 5.08 -9.42 -19.60
N LYS A 66 4.98 -8.59 -20.66
CA LYS A 66 3.69 -8.20 -21.24
C LYS A 66 2.86 -9.42 -21.68
N MET A 67 3.49 -10.43 -22.29
CA MET A 67 2.77 -11.65 -22.68
C MET A 67 2.31 -12.50 -21.48
N ARG A 68 3.09 -12.54 -20.39
CA ARG A 68 2.73 -13.29 -19.17
C ARG A 68 1.60 -12.62 -18.40
N ASP A 69 1.61 -11.29 -18.34
CA ASP A 69 0.59 -10.47 -17.67
C ASP A 69 -0.82 -10.75 -18.22
N VAL A 70 -0.93 -11.01 -19.52
CA VAL A 70 -2.20 -11.34 -20.18
C VAL A 70 -2.69 -12.76 -19.88
N LYS A 71 -1.79 -13.68 -19.50
CA LYS A 71 -2.10 -15.13 -19.43
C LYS A 71 -2.43 -15.64 -18.03
N ALA A 72 -2.05 -14.93 -16.96
CA ALA A 72 -2.20 -15.45 -15.61
C ALA A 72 -2.40 -14.34 -14.56
N PRO A 73 -3.19 -14.60 -13.51
CA PRO A 73 -3.27 -13.70 -12.38
C PRO A 73 -1.91 -13.59 -11.67
N PRO A 74 -1.55 -12.40 -11.14
CA PRO A 74 -0.32 -12.22 -10.38
C PRO A 74 -0.37 -13.03 -9.08
N THR A 75 0.58 -13.97 -8.92
CA THR A 75 0.72 -14.78 -7.71
C THR A 75 2.16 -14.82 -7.19
N SER A 76 3.08 -14.05 -7.79
CA SER A 76 4.48 -14.06 -7.39
C SER A 76 4.68 -13.22 -6.12
N PRO A 77 5.46 -13.68 -5.12
CA PRO A 77 5.74 -12.89 -3.92
C PRO A 77 6.55 -11.62 -4.22
N TYR A 78 7.38 -11.66 -5.26
CA TYR A 78 8.15 -10.53 -5.78
C TYR A 78 8.61 -10.81 -7.22
N TYR A 79 9.11 -9.78 -7.87
CA TYR A 79 9.67 -9.79 -9.22
C TYR A 79 11.09 -9.23 -9.20
N ILE A 80 12.03 -9.93 -9.84
CA ILE A 80 13.44 -9.51 -9.91
C ILE A 80 13.74 -9.09 -11.34
N TYR A 81 14.31 -7.90 -11.51
CA TYR A 81 14.78 -7.38 -12.79
C TYR A 81 16.24 -6.97 -12.68
N ASN A 82 17.09 -7.58 -13.51
CA ASN A 82 18.47 -7.16 -13.69
C ASN A 82 18.53 -6.06 -14.78
N ASP A 83 19.45 -5.12 -14.60
CA ASP A 83 19.81 -4.15 -15.63
C ASP A 83 20.41 -4.87 -16.86
N ALA A 84 20.04 -4.45 -18.05
CA ALA A 84 20.46 -5.06 -19.32
C ALA A 84 21.98 -5.02 -19.52
N GLN A 85 22.68 -4.10 -18.87
CA GLN A 85 24.14 -3.98 -18.92
C GLN A 85 24.81 -4.60 -17.68
N GLY A 86 24.06 -5.29 -16.83
CA GLY A 86 24.58 -5.91 -15.60
C GLY A 86 25.00 -4.91 -14.52
N LYS A 87 24.49 -3.68 -14.59
CA LYS A 87 24.83 -2.57 -13.68
C LYS A 87 23.93 -2.49 -12.46
N GLY A 88 23.10 -3.48 -12.19
CA GLY A 88 22.23 -3.42 -11.04
C GLY A 88 21.06 -4.38 -11.15
N PHE A 89 20.25 -4.35 -10.11
CA PHE A 89 18.99 -5.08 -10.06
C PHE A 89 18.00 -4.37 -9.16
N VAL A 90 16.72 -4.73 -9.32
CA VAL A 90 15.64 -4.30 -8.44
C VAL A 90 14.72 -5.48 -8.15
N ILE A 91 14.28 -5.58 -6.90
CA ILE A 91 13.31 -6.55 -6.40
C ILE A 91 12.03 -5.77 -6.09
N VAL A 92 11.02 -5.93 -6.93
CA VAL A 92 9.70 -5.29 -6.78
C VAL A 92 8.76 -6.26 -6.08
N SER A 93 7.94 -5.79 -5.13
CA SER A 93 7.02 -6.67 -4.41
C SER A 93 5.89 -7.19 -5.31
N GLY A 94 5.29 -8.31 -4.92
CA GLY A 94 4.05 -8.81 -5.50
C GLY A 94 2.80 -8.27 -4.83
N ASN A 95 2.94 -7.64 -3.66
CA ASN A 95 1.86 -7.08 -2.86
C ASN A 95 2.38 -5.80 -2.20
N ASP A 96 1.69 -4.68 -2.42
CA ASP A 96 2.13 -3.36 -1.93
C ASP A 96 2.16 -3.24 -0.40
N ALA A 97 1.49 -4.13 0.33
CA ALA A 97 1.58 -4.19 1.80
C ALA A 97 2.98 -4.58 2.30
N MET A 98 3.83 -5.16 1.44
CA MET A 98 5.25 -5.42 1.73
C MET A 98 6.15 -4.20 1.44
N GLY A 99 5.59 -3.10 0.94
CA GLY A 99 6.30 -2.01 0.28
C GLY A 99 6.45 -2.23 -1.21
N GLU A 100 6.62 -1.17 -2.00
CA GLU A 100 6.68 -1.27 -3.48
C GLU A 100 7.98 -1.93 -3.97
N VAL A 101 9.13 -1.57 -3.39
CA VAL A 101 10.45 -2.11 -3.72
C VAL A 101 11.09 -2.71 -2.47
N LEU A 102 11.48 -3.97 -2.56
CA LEU A 102 12.04 -4.75 -1.46
C LEU A 102 13.57 -4.67 -1.40
N GLY A 103 14.21 -4.24 -2.48
CA GLY A 103 15.66 -4.07 -2.55
C GLY A 103 16.12 -3.69 -3.94
N TYR A 104 17.24 -2.98 -4.03
CA TYR A 104 17.87 -2.62 -5.29
C TYR A 104 19.38 -2.48 -5.13
N SER A 105 20.09 -2.59 -6.23
CA SER A 105 21.53 -2.33 -6.32
C SER A 105 21.83 -1.56 -7.60
N HIS A 106 22.78 -0.63 -7.54
CA HIS A 106 23.35 0.06 -8.70
C HIS A 106 24.63 -0.60 -9.23
N ASN A 107 24.94 -1.81 -8.77
CA ASN A 107 26.09 -2.58 -9.25
C ASN A 107 25.77 -4.07 -9.28
N GLY A 108 26.34 -4.77 -10.27
CA GLY A 108 26.24 -6.21 -10.42
C GLY A 108 24.83 -6.69 -10.81
N THR A 109 24.65 -8.00 -10.81
CA THR A 109 23.36 -8.64 -11.07
C THR A 109 22.97 -9.52 -9.91
N LEU A 110 21.67 -9.77 -9.75
CA LEU A 110 21.19 -10.78 -8.83
C LEU A 110 20.94 -12.08 -9.60
N ASP A 111 21.78 -13.08 -9.34
CA ASP A 111 21.56 -14.44 -9.79
C ASP A 111 20.95 -15.27 -8.65
N THR A 112 19.68 -15.64 -8.80
CA THR A 112 18.96 -16.40 -7.80
C THR A 112 19.45 -17.84 -7.65
N THR A 113 20.24 -18.35 -8.60
CA THR A 113 20.80 -19.71 -8.56
C THR A 113 22.10 -19.80 -7.76
N SER A 114 22.77 -18.67 -7.53
CA SER A 114 24.09 -18.58 -6.89
C SER A 114 24.13 -17.57 -5.73
N LEU A 115 23.03 -17.43 -4.99
CA LEU A 115 22.95 -16.52 -3.85
C LEU A 115 23.83 -16.95 -2.68
N ASN A 116 24.47 -15.99 -2.01
CA ASN A 116 25.04 -16.20 -0.69
C ASN A 116 23.94 -16.57 0.34
N PRO A 117 24.27 -17.17 1.49
CA PRO A 117 23.27 -17.62 2.46
C PRO A 117 22.36 -16.48 2.96
N GLU A 118 22.91 -15.30 3.21
CA GLU A 118 22.17 -14.14 3.73
C GLU A 118 21.12 -13.61 2.75
N ALA A 119 21.48 -13.43 1.47
CA ALA A 119 20.56 -12.99 0.44
C ALA A 119 19.46 -14.03 0.20
N ARG A 120 19.80 -15.32 0.31
CA ARG A 120 18.81 -16.39 0.22
C ARG A 120 17.82 -16.34 1.39
N PHE A 121 18.31 -16.17 2.61
CA PHE A 121 17.47 -16.03 3.81
C PHE A 121 16.54 -14.81 3.69
N LEU A 122 17.06 -13.67 3.24
CA LEU A 122 16.26 -12.47 3.02
C LEU A 122 15.12 -12.71 2.02
N LEU A 123 15.44 -13.32 0.86
CA LEU A 123 14.43 -13.63 -0.14
C LEU A 123 13.39 -14.65 0.37
N GLN A 124 13.79 -15.60 1.23
CA GLN A 124 12.86 -16.53 1.87
C GLN A 124 11.91 -15.80 2.82
N ASN A 125 12.40 -14.87 3.64
CA ASN A 125 11.55 -14.06 4.52
C ASN A 125 10.53 -13.25 3.74
N TYR A 126 10.91 -12.66 2.59
CA TYR A 126 9.93 -11.97 1.74
C TYR A 126 8.81 -12.89 1.25
N ARG A 127 9.10 -14.16 0.94
CA ARG A 127 8.04 -15.13 0.58
C ARG A 127 7.12 -15.42 1.75
N GLN A 128 7.68 -15.61 2.94
CA GLN A 128 6.89 -15.88 4.13
C GLN A 128 5.93 -14.72 4.44
N VAL A 129 6.42 -13.47 4.42
CA VAL A 129 5.57 -12.29 4.63
C VAL A 129 4.46 -12.22 3.57
N TYR A 130 4.76 -12.51 2.31
CA TYR A 130 3.75 -12.55 1.26
C TYR A 130 2.67 -13.61 1.56
N GLU A 131 3.06 -14.82 1.95
CA GLU A 131 2.11 -15.90 2.29
C GLU A 131 1.20 -15.52 3.46
N GLU A 132 1.74 -14.90 4.50
CA GLU A 132 0.96 -14.39 5.65
C GLU A 132 -0.07 -13.34 5.20
N LEU A 133 0.31 -12.42 4.32
CA LEU A 133 -0.60 -11.41 3.75
C LEU A 133 -1.71 -12.04 2.89
N GLN A 134 -1.40 -13.08 2.13
CA GLN A 134 -2.40 -13.80 1.33
C GLN A 134 -3.41 -14.54 2.23
N GLN A 135 -2.94 -15.16 3.31
CA GLN A 135 -3.81 -15.82 4.28
C GLN A 135 -4.72 -14.83 5.01
N ALA A 136 -4.18 -13.69 5.46
CA ALA A 136 -4.96 -12.63 6.10
C ALA A 136 -6.04 -12.08 5.16
N SER A 137 -5.71 -11.89 3.89
CA SER A 137 -6.64 -11.43 2.85
C SER A 137 -7.75 -12.45 2.60
N ALA A 138 -7.41 -13.74 2.50
CA ALA A 138 -8.38 -14.82 2.33
C ALA A 138 -9.32 -14.97 3.53
N ALA A 139 -8.79 -14.84 4.75
CA ALA A 139 -9.59 -14.87 5.98
C ALA A 139 -10.58 -13.70 6.03
N LYS A 140 -10.14 -12.48 5.67
CA LYS A 140 -11.01 -11.30 5.58
C LYS A 140 -12.16 -11.50 4.58
N THR A 141 -11.87 -12.06 3.41
CA THR A 141 -12.89 -12.37 2.39
C THR A 141 -13.91 -13.40 2.90
N ARG A 142 -13.47 -14.45 3.60
CA ARG A 142 -14.37 -15.46 4.19
C ARG A 142 -15.26 -14.90 5.30
N ALA A 143 -14.74 -14.00 6.13
CA ALA A 143 -15.52 -13.35 7.18
C ALA A 143 -16.59 -12.39 6.64
N PHE A 144 -16.39 -11.86 5.42
CA PHE A 144 -17.31 -10.93 4.76
C PHE A 144 -18.30 -11.61 3.79
N ALA A 145 -18.10 -12.89 3.44
CA ALA A 145 -19.05 -13.63 2.61
C ALA A 145 -20.38 -13.83 3.35
N PRO A 146 -21.54 -13.51 2.76
CA PRO A 146 -22.84 -13.73 3.39
C PRO A 146 -23.01 -15.22 3.66
N ARG A 147 -23.36 -15.56 4.90
CA ARG A 147 -23.79 -16.92 5.26
C ARG A 147 -25.12 -17.17 4.55
N THR A 148 -25.08 -17.94 3.46
CA THR A 148 -26.27 -18.49 2.80
C THR A 148 -26.78 -19.70 3.54
#